data_AF-A0A561VHA6-F1
#
_entry.id   AF-A0A561VHA6-F1
#
_cell.length_a   1.000
_cell.length_b   1.000
_cell.length_c   1.000
_cell.angle_alpha   90.00
_cell.angle_beta   90.00
_cell.angle_gamma   90.00
#
_symmetry.space_group_name_H-M   'P 1'
#
loop_
_entity.id
_entity.type
_entity.pdbx_description
1 polymer ?
#
loop_
_entity_poly.entity_id
_entity_poly.type
_entity_poly.pdbx_seq_one_letter_code
_entity_poly.pdbx_strand_id
1 'polypeptide(L)'
;MPVPLKRQIGPELGGQLFVRLSQSGQRGIAVELGLGDVRGTLEGEDLSWLGHPHVLAQLASDPDWTIRAVRRTGVYADQVLYPDDELLFDAQCGGLSDVKYTGSARTDHPARWQRLLDRLSRALAGNSDWARIVHAWCRELATVEDSVELTCHMYNPCDMPAAVAFGWPSRWLEFVPVGLCVAQSAGKPARILRCVLAWNGLGIDVPSAFECAYRDPMGWIIARNGGVAWETDLEFLRLLGLRYVVLETIEGERLPRLVDWDDGDRLVRREPERVDGANVAWSGVLPLAKWVHDNRRGLDLLATWLHSEAGVAMPAGTPEQ
;
A
#
# COMPACT_ATOMS: atom_id res chain seq x y z
N MET A 1 -0.59 18.42 33.47
CA MET A 1 -1.66 17.67 34.16
C MET A 1 -2.22 16.66 33.16
N PRO A 2 -2.15 15.35 33.41
CA PRO A 2 -2.74 14.36 32.53
C PRO A 2 -4.25 14.24 32.81
N VAL A 3 -5.06 14.20 31.75
CA VAL A 3 -6.46 13.81 31.85
C VAL A 3 -6.50 12.27 31.94
N PRO A 4 -7.06 11.67 32.99
CA PRO A 4 -7.12 10.23 33.12
C PRO A 4 -8.26 9.70 32.24
N LEU A 5 -7.93 8.85 31.27
CA LEU A 5 -8.90 7.91 30.70
C LEU A 5 -9.31 6.94 31.83
N LYS A 6 -10.41 7.27 32.51
CA LYS A 6 -11.07 6.33 33.43
C LYS A 6 -11.52 5.12 32.62
N ARG A 7 -10.75 4.04 32.74
CA ARG A 7 -11.27 2.67 32.61
C ARG A 7 -12.39 2.49 33.63
N GLN A 8 -13.62 2.37 33.14
CA GLN A 8 -14.62 1.52 33.75
C GLN A 8 -15.45 0.89 32.62
N ILE A 9 -14.92 -0.20 32.07
CA ILE A 9 -15.75 -1.20 31.40
C ILE A 9 -15.50 -2.48 32.20
N GLY A 10 -16.56 -2.99 32.83
CA GLY A 10 -16.54 -4.22 33.61
C GLY A 10 -16.18 -5.43 32.74
N PRO A 11 -15.89 -6.60 33.37
CA PRO A 11 -15.20 -7.71 32.71
C PRO A 11 -16.06 -8.56 31.76
N GLU A 12 -17.16 -8.08 31.18
CA GLU A 12 -18.09 -8.95 30.42
C GLU A 12 -18.70 -8.37 29.12
N LEU A 13 -18.14 -7.35 28.48
CA LEU A 13 -18.71 -6.81 27.23
C LEU A 13 -17.67 -6.67 26.13
N GLY A 14 -17.61 -7.66 25.24
CA GLY A 14 -16.92 -7.52 23.95
C GLY A 14 -17.52 -6.36 23.14
N GLY A 15 -16.64 -5.57 22.51
CA GLY A 15 -17.02 -4.43 21.69
C GLY A 15 -17.79 -4.88 20.45
N GLN A 16 -18.87 -4.17 20.12
CA GLN A 16 -19.70 -4.47 18.94
C GLN A 16 -19.52 -3.38 17.90
N LEU A 17 -19.17 -3.78 16.68
CA LEU A 17 -18.96 -2.88 15.56
C LEU A 17 -20.10 -2.97 14.54
N PHE A 18 -20.72 -1.85 14.22
CA PHE A 18 -21.60 -1.70 13.05
C PHE A 18 -20.84 -0.98 11.94
N VAL A 19 -20.82 -1.53 10.73
CA VAL A 19 -20.21 -0.88 9.56
C VAL A 19 -21.32 -0.47 8.63
N ARG A 20 -21.58 0.83 8.47
CA ARG A 20 -22.51 1.33 7.45
C ARG A 20 -21.72 1.79 6.24
N LEU A 21 -22.08 1.31 5.04
CA LEU A 21 -21.48 1.66 3.76
C LEU A 21 -22.48 2.47 2.92
N SER A 22 -22.12 3.70 2.56
CA SER A 22 -22.92 4.54 1.64
C SER A 22 -22.04 5.35 0.69
N GLN A 23 -22.47 5.50 -0.56
CA GLN A 23 -21.84 6.37 -1.56
C GLN A 23 -22.59 7.73 -1.57
N SER A 24 -21.97 8.80 -1.06
CA SER A 24 -22.57 10.14 -1.08
C SER A 24 -21.76 11.10 -1.96
N GLY A 25 -22.20 11.34 -3.20
CA GLY A 25 -21.92 12.53 -4.03
C GLY A 25 -20.46 12.86 -4.43
N GLN A 26 -19.48 12.42 -3.65
CA GLN A 26 -18.05 12.42 -3.93
C GLN A 26 -17.59 10.97 -3.77
N ARG A 27 -16.72 10.53 -4.67
CA ARG A 27 -16.31 9.13 -4.82
C ARG A 27 -15.62 8.63 -3.55
N GLY A 28 -16.36 7.90 -2.71
CA GLY A 28 -15.84 7.29 -1.49
C GLY A 28 -16.88 6.39 -0.81
N ILE A 29 -16.40 5.36 -0.12
CA ILE A 29 -17.18 4.52 0.79
C ILE A 29 -17.15 5.20 2.15
N ALA A 30 -18.29 5.71 2.64
CA ALA A 30 -18.40 6.16 4.02
C ALA A 30 -18.54 4.93 4.92
N VAL A 31 -17.67 4.80 5.94
CA VAL A 31 -17.78 3.79 7.01
C VAL A 31 -18.25 4.50 8.28
N GLU A 32 -19.48 4.25 8.71
CA GLU A 32 -19.99 4.75 10.00
C GLU A 32 -19.88 3.64 11.04
N LEU A 33 -19.11 3.86 12.12
CA LEU A 33 -18.92 2.92 13.23
C LEU A 33 -19.84 3.32 14.39
N GLY A 34 -20.77 2.44 14.75
CA GLY A 34 -21.64 2.61 15.92
C GLY A 34 -21.36 1.57 17.00
N LEU A 35 -21.50 1.95 18.28
CA LEU A 35 -21.66 1.01 19.40
C LEU A 35 -23.16 0.74 19.61
N GLY A 36 -23.52 -0.52 19.89
CA GLY A 36 -24.91 -0.95 19.99
C GLY A 36 -25.71 -0.28 21.11
N ASP A 37 -26.93 0.17 20.76
CA ASP A 37 -28.03 0.63 21.62
C ASP A 37 -27.75 1.76 22.61
N VAL A 38 -27.15 2.86 22.13
CA VAL A 38 -27.44 4.21 22.64
C VAL A 38 -27.43 5.17 21.43
N ARG A 39 -28.55 5.86 21.17
CA ARG A 39 -28.49 7.13 20.42
C ARG A 39 -27.74 8.12 21.32
N GLY A 40 -26.43 8.16 21.17
CA GLY A 40 -25.56 9.06 21.91
C GLY A 40 -24.83 9.96 20.92
N THR A 41 -25.39 11.14 20.67
CA THR A 41 -24.54 12.32 20.43
C THR A 41 -23.65 12.47 21.65
N LEU A 42 -22.42 11.99 21.56
CA LEU A 42 -21.34 12.49 22.41
C LEU A 42 -21.07 13.92 21.94
N GLU A 43 -21.21 14.84 22.88
CA GLU A 43 -21.19 16.28 22.72
C GLU A 43 -20.12 16.76 21.73
N GLY A 44 -20.55 17.24 20.55
CA GLY A 44 -19.82 18.24 19.78
C GLY A 44 -18.47 17.85 19.15
N GLU A 45 -18.03 16.60 19.22
CA GLU A 45 -16.79 16.16 18.56
C GLU A 45 -17.07 15.38 17.27
N ASP A 46 -16.48 15.89 16.18
CA ASP A 46 -16.55 15.30 14.85
C ASP A 46 -15.75 13.99 14.81
N LEU A 47 -16.45 12.84 14.88
CA LEU A 47 -15.88 11.50 14.84
C LEU A 47 -15.49 11.04 13.42
N SER A 48 -15.19 11.97 12.51
CA SER A 48 -14.78 11.70 11.13
C SER A 48 -13.55 10.79 11.00
N TRP A 49 -12.73 10.66 12.05
CA TRP A 49 -11.58 9.77 12.11
C TRP A 49 -11.93 8.27 12.27
N LEU A 50 -13.13 7.94 12.78
CA LEU A 50 -13.61 6.54 12.87
C LEU A 50 -13.98 5.95 11.51
N GLY A 51 -14.18 6.79 10.48
CA GLY A 51 -14.40 6.34 9.10
C GLY A 51 -13.11 5.93 8.38
N HIS A 52 -11.95 5.99 9.04
CA HIS A 52 -10.67 5.72 8.38
C HIS A 52 -10.44 4.20 8.23
N PRO A 53 -10.04 3.71 7.05
CA PRO A 53 -9.95 2.28 6.76
C PRO A 53 -8.96 1.54 7.66
N HIS A 54 -7.86 2.22 7.98
CA HIS A 54 -6.85 1.73 8.91
C HIS A 54 -7.40 1.50 10.32
N VAL A 55 -8.36 2.31 10.77
CA VAL A 55 -9.03 2.14 12.07
C VAL A 55 -9.96 0.94 12.03
N LEU A 56 -10.72 0.76 10.95
CA LEU A 56 -11.54 -0.45 10.76
C LEU A 56 -10.67 -1.72 10.67
N ALA A 57 -9.53 -1.68 9.98
CA ALA A 57 -8.61 -2.81 9.88
C ALA A 57 -8.02 -3.20 11.26
N GLN A 58 -7.66 -2.21 12.08
CA GLN A 58 -7.20 -2.44 13.45
C GLN A 58 -8.30 -2.99 14.35
N LEU A 59 -9.52 -2.44 14.29
CA LEU A 59 -10.65 -2.92 15.09
C LEU A 59 -11.11 -4.31 14.66
N ALA A 60 -10.99 -4.67 13.38
CA ALA A 60 -11.35 -5.98 12.89
C ALA A 60 -10.33 -7.07 13.23
N SER A 61 -9.07 -6.70 13.49
CA SER A 61 -8.02 -7.63 13.92
C SER A 61 -7.91 -7.75 15.45
N ASP A 62 -8.59 -6.89 16.20
CA ASP A 62 -8.63 -6.92 17.67
C ASP A 62 -9.62 -8.01 18.16
N PRO A 63 -9.17 -9.00 18.95
CA PRO A 63 -10.02 -10.09 19.44
C PRO A 63 -11.13 -9.62 20.40
N ASP A 64 -10.99 -8.43 21.00
CA ASP A 64 -11.99 -7.86 21.91
C ASP A 64 -13.17 -7.23 21.14
N TRP A 65 -13.07 -7.15 19.81
CA TRP A 65 -14.08 -6.58 18.93
C TRP A 65 -14.65 -7.64 17.97
N THR A 66 -15.96 -7.54 17.71
CA THR A 66 -16.60 -8.39 16.71
C THR A 66 -17.50 -7.55 15.81
N ILE A 67 -17.32 -7.72 14.50
CA ILE A 67 -18.18 -7.11 13.49
C ILE A 67 -19.54 -7.79 13.55
N ARG A 68 -20.58 -7.05 13.95
CA ARG A 68 -21.93 -7.62 14.13
C ARG A 68 -22.79 -7.54 12.88
N ALA A 69 -22.66 -6.48 12.10
CA ALA A 69 -23.44 -6.30 10.88
C ALA A 69 -22.80 -5.30 9.92
N VAL A 70 -22.97 -5.57 8.63
CA VAL A 70 -22.69 -4.65 7.52
C VAL A 70 -24.03 -4.07 7.04
N ARG A 71 -24.20 -2.76 7.18
CA ARG A 71 -25.39 -2.04 6.71
C ARG A 71 -25.12 -1.48 5.32
N ARG A 72 -25.89 -1.95 4.34
CA ARG A 72 -25.74 -1.64 2.91
C ARG A 72 -26.79 -0.62 2.45
N THR A 73 -26.40 0.28 1.55
CA THR A 73 -27.32 1.17 0.82
C THR A 73 -26.78 1.46 -0.59
N GLY A 74 -27.64 1.89 -1.52
CA GLY A 74 -27.23 2.29 -2.88
C GLY A 74 -26.72 1.13 -3.72
N VAL A 75 -25.59 1.32 -4.42
CA VAL A 75 -24.98 0.32 -5.33
C VAL A 75 -24.62 -0.99 -4.61
N TYR A 76 -24.36 -0.93 -3.31
CA TYR A 76 -24.00 -2.10 -2.48
C TYR A 76 -25.20 -2.82 -1.87
N ALA A 77 -26.44 -2.45 -2.23
CA ALA A 77 -27.65 -3.04 -1.64
C ALA A 77 -27.84 -4.53 -1.99
N ASP A 78 -27.25 -5.01 -3.09
CA ASP A 78 -27.33 -6.39 -3.53
C ASP A 78 -26.25 -7.26 -2.86
N GLN A 79 -26.66 -8.11 -1.93
CA GLN A 79 -25.78 -9.01 -1.18
C GLN A 79 -25.21 -10.15 -2.03
N VAL A 80 -25.87 -10.53 -3.13
CA VAL A 80 -25.38 -11.57 -4.04
C VAL A 80 -24.23 -11.03 -4.89
N LEU A 81 -24.33 -9.76 -5.30
CA LEU A 81 -23.28 -9.09 -6.06
C LEU A 81 -22.13 -8.57 -5.19
N TYR A 82 -22.41 -8.24 -3.93
CA TYR A 82 -21.43 -7.70 -2.97
C TYR A 82 -21.50 -8.40 -1.61
N PRO A 83 -20.84 -9.57 -1.48
CA PRO A 83 -20.74 -10.31 -0.23
C PRO A 83 -20.15 -9.49 0.93
N ASP A 84 -20.50 -9.84 2.18
CA ASP A 84 -20.13 -9.06 3.36
C ASP A 84 -18.63 -9.09 3.63
N ASP A 85 -17.99 -10.22 3.43
CA ASP A 85 -16.56 -10.43 3.54
C ASP A 85 -15.77 -9.62 2.51
N GLU A 86 -16.25 -9.58 1.25
CA GLU A 86 -15.65 -8.75 0.20
C GLU A 86 -15.81 -7.25 0.51
N LEU A 87 -16.98 -6.81 0.98
CA LEU A 87 -17.23 -5.41 1.34
C LEU A 87 -16.46 -4.99 2.60
N LEU A 88 -16.33 -5.86 3.59
CA LEU A 88 -15.55 -5.60 4.79
C LEU A 88 -14.06 -5.52 4.48
N PHE A 89 -13.56 -6.41 3.62
CA PHE A 89 -12.21 -6.31 3.09
C PHE A 89 -12.03 -4.99 2.33
N ASP A 90 -12.94 -4.67 1.41
CA ASP A 90 -12.93 -3.41 0.66
C ASP A 90 -13.09 -2.18 1.57
N ALA A 91 -13.70 -2.28 2.76
CA ALA A 91 -13.86 -1.19 3.73
C ALA A 91 -12.68 -1.05 4.72
N GLN A 92 -11.99 -2.15 5.05
CA GLN A 92 -10.75 -2.19 5.84
C GLN A 92 -9.55 -1.71 5.02
N CYS A 93 -9.57 -2.05 3.74
CA CYS A 93 -8.84 -1.32 2.72
C CYS A 93 -9.48 0.07 2.58
N GLY A 94 -10.78 0.22 2.71
CA GLY A 94 -11.48 1.48 2.49
C GLY A 94 -11.33 1.94 1.06
N GLY A 95 -11.22 3.25 0.85
CA GLY A 95 -10.78 3.73 -0.47
C GLY A 95 -9.52 3.01 -1.02
N LEU A 96 -8.76 2.23 -0.22
CA LEU A 96 -7.59 1.42 -0.59
C LEU A 96 -7.87 0.16 -1.45
N SER A 97 -9.06 0.00 -2.07
CA SER A 97 -9.16 -0.79 -3.33
C SER A 97 -8.12 -0.31 -4.38
N ASP A 98 -7.65 0.94 -4.22
CA ASP A 98 -6.83 1.66 -5.18
C ASP A 98 -5.34 1.72 -4.80
N VAL A 99 -4.89 1.09 -3.71
CA VAL A 99 -3.45 1.02 -3.39
C VAL A 99 -2.94 -0.34 -2.92
N LYS A 100 -3.85 -1.29 -2.59
CA LYS A 100 -3.47 -2.66 -2.23
C LYS A 100 -4.31 -3.67 -2.99
N TYR A 101 -3.67 -4.71 -3.53
CA TYR A 101 -4.33 -5.85 -4.13
C TYR A 101 -3.64 -7.15 -3.72
N THR A 102 -4.42 -8.18 -3.41
CA THR A 102 -3.93 -9.55 -3.28
C THR A 102 -4.96 -10.47 -3.91
N GLY A 103 -4.53 -11.35 -4.80
CA GLY A 103 -5.43 -12.26 -5.48
C GLY A 103 -4.74 -13.08 -6.55
N SER A 104 -5.51 -13.98 -7.17
CA SER A 104 -5.04 -14.78 -8.28
C SER A 104 -6.11 -14.95 -9.35
N ALA A 105 -5.66 -15.18 -10.58
CA ALA A 105 -6.52 -15.56 -11.68
C ALA A 105 -5.75 -16.40 -12.70
N ARG A 106 -6.49 -17.19 -13.47
CA ARG A 106 -5.94 -17.93 -14.61
C ARG A 106 -6.35 -17.30 -15.92
N THR A 107 -5.46 -17.34 -16.92
CA THR A 107 -5.73 -16.80 -18.26
C THR A 107 -6.87 -17.51 -18.99
N ASP A 108 -7.11 -18.80 -18.69
CA ASP A 108 -8.23 -19.59 -19.23
C ASP A 108 -9.60 -19.29 -18.58
N HIS A 109 -9.65 -18.33 -17.66
CA HIS A 109 -10.88 -17.79 -17.09
C HIS A 109 -11.00 -16.28 -17.37
N PRO A 110 -11.42 -15.86 -18.60
CA PRO A 110 -11.29 -14.48 -19.07
C PRO A 110 -11.94 -13.43 -18.17
N ALA A 111 -13.11 -13.72 -17.60
CA ALA A 111 -13.79 -12.79 -16.69
C ALA A 111 -13.03 -12.56 -15.38
N ARG A 112 -12.40 -13.61 -14.83
CA ARG A 112 -11.57 -13.48 -13.61
C ARG A 112 -10.24 -12.81 -13.93
N TRP A 113 -9.65 -13.13 -15.07
CA TRP A 113 -8.45 -12.47 -15.57
C TRP A 113 -8.64 -10.96 -15.74
N GLN A 114 -9.71 -10.54 -16.41
CA GLN A 114 -10.01 -9.13 -16.60
C GLN A 114 -10.23 -8.41 -15.26
N ARG A 115 -10.96 -9.03 -14.32
CA ARG A 115 -11.13 -8.46 -12.97
C ARG A 115 -9.81 -8.29 -12.22
N LEU A 116 -8.88 -9.24 -12.36
CA LEU A 116 -7.53 -9.13 -11.79
C LEU A 116 -6.80 -7.95 -12.42
N LEU A 117 -6.83 -7.79 -13.75
CA LEU A 117 -6.19 -6.66 -14.43
C LEU A 117 -6.77 -5.31 -13.97
N ASP A 118 -8.10 -5.21 -13.84
CA ASP A 118 -8.76 -3.98 -13.39
C ASP A 118 -8.39 -3.63 -11.93
N ARG A 119 -8.25 -4.65 -11.06
CA ARG A 119 -7.81 -4.46 -9.67
C ARG A 119 -6.33 -4.07 -9.58
N LEU A 120 -5.46 -4.65 -10.43
CA LEU A 120 -4.07 -4.22 -10.56
C LEU A 120 -3.97 -2.76 -11.06
N SER A 121 -4.77 -2.37 -12.05
CA SER A 121 -4.79 -0.98 -12.53
C SER A 121 -5.18 0.00 -11.43
N ARG A 122 -6.15 -0.37 -10.58
CA ARG A 122 -6.50 0.43 -9.40
C ARG A 122 -5.35 0.52 -8.42
N ALA A 123 -4.79 -0.63 -7.98
CA ALA A 123 -3.70 -0.66 -7.00
C ALA A 123 -2.40 0.04 -7.46
N LEU A 124 -2.20 0.18 -8.76
CA LEU A 124 -1.03 0.86 -9.35
C LEU A 124 -1.34 2.29 -9.80
N ALA A 125 -2.52 2.83 -9.46
CA ALA A 125 -2.85 4.21 -9.74
C ALA A 125 -1.81 5.16 -9.11
N GLY A 126 -1.34 6.13 -9.89
CA GLY A 126 -0.27 7.06 -9.47
C GLY A 126 1.17 6.55 -9.67
N ASN A 127 1.37 5.26 -10.00
CA ASN A 127 2.69 4.70 -10.32
C ASN A 127 2.72 4.18 -11.76
N SER A 128 2.97 5.10 -12.70
CA SER A 128 3.01 4.79 -14.13
C SER A 128 4.10 3.78 -14.50
N ASP A 129 5.22 3.79 -13.79
CA ASP A 129 6.37 2.93 -14.08
C ASP A 129 6.01 1.46 -13.84
N TRP A 130 5.48 1.14 -12.65
CA TRP A 130 4.99 -0.20 -12.36
C TRP A 130 3.77 -0.55 -13.21
N ALA A 131 2.77 0.33 -13.32
CA ALA A 131 1.55 0.05 -14.06
C ALA A 131 1.86 -0.37 -15.50
N ARG A 132 2.70 0.41 -16.20
CA ARG A 132 3.05 0.14 -17.60
C ARG A 132 3.74 -1.22 -17.76
N ILE A 133 4.74 -1.51 -16.93
CA ILE A 133 5.49 -2.78 -16.99
C ILE A 133 4.62 -3.98 -16.59
N VAL A 134 3.89 -3.90 -15.48
CA VAL A 134 3.04 -4.99 -14.97
C VAL A 134 1.96 -5.34 -15.98
N HIS A 135 1.31 -4.34 -16.60
CA HIS A 135 0.30 -4.59 -17.62
C HIS A 135 0.87 -5.21 -18.90
N ALA A 136 2.04 -4.75 -19.36
CA ALA A 136 2.71 -5.34 -20.51
C ALA A 136 3.11 -6.80 -20.23
N TRP A 137 3.66 -7.08 -19.06
CA TRP A 137 4.03 -8.43 -18.64
C TRP A 137 2.80 -9.36 -18.54
N CYS A 138 1.70 -8.90 -17.97
CA CYS A 138 0.44 -9.67 -17.94
C CYS A 138 -0.08 -9.97 -19.35
N ARG A 139 0.03 -9.02 -20.28
CA ARG A 139 -0.35 -9.22 -21.69
C ARG A 139 0.54 -10.26 -22.37
N GLU A 140 1.85 -10.20 -22.16
CA GLU A 140 2.78 -11.21 -22.68
C GLU A 140 2.40 -12.61 -22.17
N LEU A 141 2.13 -12.79 -20.87
CA LEU A 141 1.71 -14.07 -20.29
C LEU A 141 0.45 -14.62 -20.96
N ALA A 142 -0.57 -13.78 -21.17
CA ALA A 142 -1.82 -14.18 -21.80
C ALA A 142 -1.67 -14.56 -23.29
N THR A 143 -0.59 -14.14 -23.96
CA THR A 143 -0.35 -14.43 -25.39
C THR A 143 0.52 -15.65 -25.64
N VAL A 144 1.43 -15.98 -24.72
CA VAL A 144 2.49 -16.97 -24.94
C VAL A 144 2.09 -18.37 -24.45
N GLU A 145 1.12 -18.48 -23.54
CA GLU A 145 0.86 -19.71 -22.80
C GLU A 145 -0.64 -20.04 -22.73
N ASP A 146 -0.97 -21.31 -22.95
CA ASP A 146 -2.36 -21.78 -23.04
C ASP A 146 -3.15 -21.59 -21.74
N SER A 147 -2.49 -21.71 -20.58
CA SER A 147 -3.08 -21.51 -19.25
C SER A 147 -1.99 -21.14 -18.25
N VAL A 148 -2.05 -19.91 -17.75
CA VAL A 148 -1.15 -19.37 -16.71
C VAL A 148 -1.97 -19.03 -15.49
N GLU A 149 -1.55 -19.49 -14.32
CA GLU A 149 -2.03 -18.97 -13.04
C GLU A 149 -1.14 -17.83 -12.59
N LEU A 150 -1.72 -16.65 -12.43
CA LEU A 150 -1.05 -15.47 -11.90
C LEU A 150 -1.53 -15.23 -10.48
N THR A 151 -0.62 -15.22 -9.51
CA THR A 151 -0.85 -14.77 -8.14
C THR A 151 -0.13 -13.44 -7.93
N CYS A 152 -0.84 -12.45 -7.38
CA CYS A 152 -0.34 -11.11 -7.17
C CYS A 152 -0.50 -10.67 -5.71
N HIS A 153 0.49 -9.94 -5.24
CA HIS A 153 0.43 -9.07 -4.07
C HIS A 153 1.01 -7.71 -4.48
N MET A 154 0.19 -6.67 -4.42
CA MET A 154 0.59 -5.29 -4.73
C MET A 154 0.22 -4.39 -3.57
N TYR A 155 1.16 -3.55 -3.17
CA TYR A 155 0.95 -2.47 -2.23
C TYR A 155 1.75 -1.26 -2.70
N ASN A 156 1.05 -0.20 -3.07
CA ASN A 156 1.62 1.01 -3.65
C ASN A 156 0.85 2.24 -3.12
N PRO A 157 1.13 2.67 -1.89
CA PRO A 157 0.41 3.78 -1.27
C PRO A 157 0.68 5.13 -1.95
N CYS A 158 1.73 5.25 -2.78
CA CYS A 158 2.21 6.53 -3.35
C CYS A 158 2.30 7.63 -2.28
N ASP A 159 2.80 7.25 -1.10
CA ASP A 159 2.91 8.11 0.08
C ASP A 159 4.05 7.60 0.97
N MET A 160 5.27 7.85 0.53
CA MET A 160 6.49 7.50 1.26
C MET A 160 6.57 8.17 2.65
N PRO A 161 6.12 9.42 2.85
CA PRO A 161 6.06 9.97 4.20
C PRO A 161 5.16 9.17 5.15
N ALA A 162 4.06 8.57 4.67
CA ALA A 162 3.26 7.65 5.49
C ALA A 162 4.05 6.41 5.93
N ALA A 163 4.94 5.89 5.08
CA ALA A 163 5.83 4.80 5.48
C ALA A 163 6.77 5.19 6.62
N VAL A 164 7.22 6.45 6.65
CA VAL A 164 8.00 7.00 7.76
C VAL A 164 7.12 7.20 8.99
N ALA A 165 5.99 7.90 8.86
CA ALA A 165 5.11 8.23 9.99
C ALA A 165 4.54 7.00 10.72
N PHE A 166 4.15 5.95 9.99
CA PHE A 166 3.45 4.82 10.59
C PHE A 166 4.32 3.55 10.69
N GLY A 167 5.36 3.46 9.87
CA GLY A 167 6.20 2.27 9.76
C GLY A 167 7.58 2.41 10.41
N TRP A 168 8.15 3.61 10.46
CA TRP A 168 9.54 3.75 10.90
C TRP A 168 9.71 3.60 12.43
N PRO A 169 10.79 2.94 12.91
CA PRO A 169 11.75 2.14 12.14
C PRO A 169 11.35 0.67 11.97
N SER A 170 10.61 0.10 12.93
CA SER A 170 10.47 -1.36 13.08
C SER A 170 9.52 -2.01 12.08
N ARG A 171 8.54 -1.27 11.58
CA ARG A 171 7.51 -1.75 10.65
C ARG A 171 7.69 -1.22 9.24
N TRP A 172 8.84 -0.61 8.94
CA TRP A 172 9.13 0.05 7.66
C TRP A 172 8.75 -0.80 6.44
N LEU A 173 9.12 -2.08 6.47
CA LEU A 173 8.87 -3.01 5.36
C LEU A 173 7.39 -3.29 5.10
N GLU A 174 6.50 -3.03 6.07
CA GLU A 174 5.05 -3.19 5.92
C GLU A 174 4.42 -2.01 5.17
N PHE A 175 5.09 -0.85 5.15
CA PHE A 175 4.54 0.41 4.63
C PHE A 175 5.27 0.96 3.40
N VAL A 176 6.42 0.40 3.02
CA VAL A 176 7.05 0.76 1.74
C VAL A 176 6.32 0.10 0.57
N PRO A 177 6.28 0.77 -0.60
CA PRO A 177 5.76 0.17 -1.82
C PRO A 177 6.44 -1.17 -2.14
N VAL A 178 5.64 -2.19 -2.40
CA VAL A 178 6.10 -3.52 -2.80
C VAL A 178 5.10 -4.21 -3.72
N GLY A 179 5.61 -4.87 -4.74
CA GLY A 179 4.84 -5.75 -5.60
C GLY A 179 5.52 -7.10 -5.81
N LEU A 180 4.71 -8.14 -5.84
CA LEU A 180 5.10 -9.52 -6.16
C LEU A 180 4.03 -10.15 -7.03
N CYS A 181 4.41 -10.54 -8.24
CA CYS A 181 3.61 -11.41 -9.10
C CYS A 181 4.35 -12.73 -9.31
N VAL A 182 3.62 -13.83 -9.26
CA VAL A 182 4.12 -15.16 -9.58
C VAL A 182 3.22 -15.76 -10.64
N ALA A 183 3.78 -16.03 -11.81
CA ALA A 183 3.11 -16.70 -12.92
C ALA A 183 3.57 -18.17 -12.99
N GLN A 184 2.61 -19.08 -12.93
CA GLN A 184 2.83 -20.52 -12.95
C GLN A 184 2.11 -21.16 -14.13
N SER A 185 2.83 -22.02 -14.85
CA SER A 185 2.32 -22.73 -16.02
C SER A 185 2.77 -24.18 -15.98
N ALA A 186 1.92 -25.09 -16.44
CA ALA A 186 2.19 -26.52 -16.36
C ALA A 186 3.48 -26.88 -17.11
N GLY A 187 4.42 -27.53 -16.41
CA GLY A 187 5.68 -28.01 -16.99
C GLY A 187 6.70 -26.91 -17.34
N LYS A 188 6.48 -25.65 -16.91
CA LYS A 188 7.40 -24.54 -17.10
C LYS A 188 7.86 -23.97 -15.75
N PRO A 189 9.09 -23.46 -15.65
CA PRO A 189 9.53 -22.76 -14.45
C PRO A 189 8.66 -21.53 -14.18
N ALA A 190 8.38 -21.24 -12.90
CA ALA A 190 7.62 -20.05 -12.53
C ALA A 190 8.35 -18.76 -12.95
N ARG A 191 7.59 -17.75 -13.38
CA ARG A 191 8.11 -16.40 -13.65
C ARG A 191 7.69 -15.48 -12.53
N ILE A 192 8.65 -14.79 -11.91
CA ILE A 192 8.44 -13.97 -10.74
C ILE A 192 8.76 -12.52 -11.09
N LEU A 193 7.79 -11.63 -10.91
CA LEU A 193 7.96 -10.19 -11.08
C LEU A 193 7.98 -9.53 -9.69
N ARG A 194 9.03 -8.76 -9.39
CA ARG A 194 9.16 -7.99 -8.16
C ARG A 194 9.18 -6.51 -8.47
N CYS A 195 8.26 -5.77 -7.87
CA CYS A 195 8.17 -4.32 -7.98
C CYS A 195 8.72 -3.72 -6.69
N VAL A 196 9.79 -2.92 -6.78
CA VAL A 196 10.48 -2.36 -5.61
C VAL A 196 10.91 -0.91 -5.86
N LEU A 197 11.21 -0.18 -4.80
CA LEU A 197 11.97 1.06 -4.90
C LEU A 197 13.46 0.76 -5.00
N ALA A 198 14.16 1.52 -5.83
CA ALA A 198 15.62 1.49 -5.93
C ALA A 198 16.20 2.90 -5.84
N TRP A 199 17.42 2.98 -5.33
CA TRP A 199 18.16 4.22 -5.17
C TRP A 199 19.15 4.42 -6.33
N ASN A 200 19.22 5.61 -6.89
CA ASN A 200 20.17 5.92 -7.96
C ASN A 200 21.58 6.32 -7.44
N GLY A 201 21.78 6.39 -6.12
CA GLY A 201 23.04 6.82 -5.50
C GLY A 201 23.19 8.33 -5.33
N LEU A 202 22.19 9.10 -5.73
CA LEU A 202 22.11 10.56 -5.63
C LEU A 202 20.93 10.98 -4.76
N GLY A 203 20.71 12.28 -4.59
CA GLY A 203 19.59 12.84 -3.84
C GLY A 203 20.05 13.81 -2.76
N ILE A 204 19.09 14.53 -2.19
CA ILE A 204 19.30 15.40 -1.04
C ILE A 204 18.86 14.70 0.26
N ASP A 205 19.16 15.29 1.41
CA ASP A 205 18.78 14.72 2.70
C ASP A 205 17.26 14.66 2.88
N VAL A 206 16.81 13.69 3.68
CA VAL A 206 15.38 13.37 3.85
C VAL A 206 14.55 14.57 4.36
N PRO A 207 14.95 15.30 5.42
CA PRO A 207 14.22 16.50 5.84
C PRO A 207 14.12 17.58 4.76
N SER A 208 15.23 17.92 4.10
CA SER A 208 15.22 18.93 3.03
C SER A 208 14.35 18.50 1.85
N ALA A 209 14.41 17.23 1.44
CA ALA A 209 13.53 16.70 0.39
C ALA A 209 12.05 16.81 0.77
N PHE A 210 11.71 16.52 2.03
CA PHE A 210 10.35 16.63 2.52
C PHE A 210 9.88 18.09 2.55
N GLU A 211 10.70 19.02 3.03
CA GLU A 211 10.40 20.45 3.00
C GLU A 211 10.26 20.98 1.56
N CYS A 212 11.08 20.53 0.61
CA CYS A 212 10.94 20.90 -0.79
C CYS A 212 9.63 20.39 -1.41
N ALA A 213 9.23 19.15 -1.11
CA ALA A 213 8.05 18.51 -1.70
C ALA A 213 6.74 18.95 -1.03
N TYR A 214 6.70 18.95 0.30
CA TYR A 214 5.48 19.14 1.10
C TYR A 214 5.46 20.45 1.89
N ARG A 215 6.57 21.20 1.94
CA ARG A 215 6.80 22.35 2.83
C ARG A 215 6.86 21.99 4.32
N ASP A 216 5.83 21.34 4.84
CA ASP A 216 5.69 20.99 6.24
C ASP A 216 4.73 19.81 6.44
N PRO A 217 4.64 19.23 7.66
CA PRO A 217 3.74 18.11 7.95
C PRO A 217 2.27 18.42 7.65
N MET A 218 1.83 19.67 7.81
CA MET A 218 0.46 20.07 7.48
C MET A 218 0.21 20.02 5.97
N GLY A 219 1.19 20.43 5.16
CA GLY A 219 1.15 20.29 3.71
C GLY A 219 1.01 18.84 3.26
N TRP A 220 1.73 17.91 3.91
CA TRP A 220 1.55 16.48 3.69
C TRP A 220 0.15 15.97 4.08
N ILE A 221 -0.36 16.34 5.25
CA ILE A 221 -1.72 15.97 5.71
C ILE A 221 -2.78 16.48 4.72
N ILE A 222 -2.65 17.72 4.25
CA ILE A 222 -3.55 18.31 3.25
C ILE A 222 -3.50 17.52 1.94
N ALA A 223 -2.29 17.21 1.43
CA ALA A 223 -2.13 16.44 0.20
C ALA A 223 -2.74 15.04 0.31
N ARG A 224 -2.55 14.37 1.45
CA ARG A 224 -3.13 13.04 1.75
C ARG A 224 -4.65 13.07 1.82
N ASN A 225 -5.23 14.00 2.57
CA ASN A 225 -6.68 14.14 2.69
C ASN A 225 -7.35 14.64 1.41
N GLY A 226 -6.61 15.39 0.58
CA GLY A 226 -7.06 15.86 -0.73
C GLY A 226 -6.97 14.81 -1.84
N GLY A 227 -6.39 13.63 -1.57
CA GLY A 227 -6.23 12.57 -2.59
C GLY A 227 -5.18 12.87 -3.66
N VAL A 228 -4.28 13.82 -3.40
CA VAL A 228 -3.22 14.27 -4.35
C VAL A 228 -1.80 13.93 -3.86
N ALA A 229 -1.68 13.21 -2.75
CA ALA A 229 -0.38 12.81 -2.19
C ALA A 229 0.53 12.11 -3.20
N TRP A 230 -0.03 11.33 -4.12
CA TRP A 230 0.73 10.59 -5.12
C TRP A 230 1.51 11.49 -6.10
N GLU A 231 0.99 12.67 -6.45
CA GLU A 231 1.68 13.61 -7.34
C GLU A 231 2.91 14.20 -6.63
N THR A 232 2.74 14.57 -5.38
CA THR A 232 3.81 15.13 -4.54
C THR A 232 4.82 14.07 -4.12
N ASP A 233 4.38 12.82 -3.93
CA ASP A 233 5.24 11.70 -3.56
C ASP A 233 6.25 11.36 -4.66
N LEU A 234 5.86 11.45 -5.93
CA LEU A 234 6.79 11.27 -7.05
C LEU A 234 7.94 12.29 -7.03
N GLU A 235 7.63 13.56 -6.72
CA GLU A 235 8.65 14.58 -6.57
C GLU A 235 9.53 14.32 -5.35
N PHE A 236 8.93 13.91 -4.23
CA PHE A 236 9.68 13.55 -3.02
C PHE A 236 10.64 12.39 -3.28
N LEU A 237 10.18 11.30 -3.90
CA LEU A 237 11.02 10.16 -4.29
C LEU A 237 12.16 10.61 -5.22
N ARG A 238 11.88 11.47 -6.20
CA ARG A 238 12.89 12.03 -7.12
C ARG A 238 13.98 12.80 -6.37
N LEU A 239 13.60 13.66 -5.42
CA LEU A 239 14.55 14.43 -4.59
C LEU A 239 15.43 13.52 -3.71
N LEU A 240 14.89 12.39 -3.26
CA LEU A 240 15.62 11.36 -2.52
C LEU A 240 16.51 10.46 -3.40
N GLY A 241 16.44 10.62 -4.73
CA GLY A 241 17.08 9.73 -5.70
C GLY A 241 16.46 8.33 -5.75
N LEU A 242 15.24 8.17 -5.24
CA LEU A 242 14.47 6.93 -5.29
C LEU A 242 13.63 6.88 -6.56
N ARG A 243 13.47 5.68 -7.12
CA ARG A 243 12.58 5.42 -8.24
C ARG A 243 11.98 4.03 -8.16
N TYR A 244 10.83 3.87 -8.79
CA TYR A 244 10.18 2.58 -8.99
C TYR A 244 10.93 1.75 -10.02
N VAL A 245 11.22 0.49 -9.69
CA VAL A 245 11.85 -0.47 -10.62
C VAL A 245 11.12 -1.81 -10.57
N VAL A 246 11.28 -2.60 -11.64
CA VAL A 246 10.69 -3.93 -11.77
C VAL A 246 11.79 -4.93 -12.12
N LEU A 247 11.82 -6.04 -11.39
CA LEU A 247 12.77 -7.13 -11.58
C LEU A 247 12.01 -8.40 -11.96
N GLU A 248 12.48 -9.12 -12.96
CA GLU A 248 11.96 -10.44 -13.32
C GLU A 248 12.98 -11.52 -12.97
N THR A 249 12.53 -12.64 -12.41
CA THR A 249 13.34 -13.84 -12.17
C THR A 249 12.57 -15.04 -12.67
N ILE A 250 13.24 -15.95 -13.37
CA ILE A 250 12.66 -17.25 -13.72
C ILE A 250 13.15 -18.27 -12.71
N GLU A 251 12.26 -19.13 -12.23
CA GLU A 251 12.61 -20.21 -11.31
C GLU A 251 13.74 -21.08 -11.89
N GLY A 252 14.76 -21.33 -11.05
CA GLY A 252 15.98 -22.03 -11.45
C GLY A 252 17.06 -21.12 -12.04
N GLU A 253 16.74 -19.89 -12.45
CA GLU A 253 17.75 -18.88 -12.78
C GLU A 253 18.30 -18.23 -11.50
N ARG A 254 19.61 -17.96 -11.51
CA ARG A 254 20.29 -17.40 -10.35
C ARG A 254 20.13 -15.88 -10.21
N LEU A 255 19.95 -15.17 -11.34
CA LEU A 255 20.03 -13.73 -11.38
C LEU A 255 18.70 -13.11 -11.83
N PRO A 256 18.22 -12.07 -11.15
CA PRO A 256 17.11 -11.27 -11.66
C PRO A 256 17.55 -10.43 -12.86
N ARG A 257 16.59 -10.07 -13.72
CA ARG A 257 16.73 -9.14 -14.83
C ARG A 257 15.94 -7.88 -14.55
N LEU A 258 16.51 -6.72 -14.85
CA LEU A 258 15.80 -5.44 -14.76
C LEU A 258 14.86 -5.33 -15.96
N VAL A 259 13.56 -5.20 -15.68
CA VAL A 259 12.53 -5.04 -16.71
C VAL A 259 12.31 -3.56 -16.94
N ASP A 260 12.37 -3.15 -18.21
CA ASP A 260 12.27 -1.75 -18.61
C ASP A 260 11.68 -1.63 -20.01
N TRP A 261 11.54 -0.40 -20.51
CA TRP A 261 11.17 -0.11 -21.89
C TRP A 261 12.40 0.30 -22.70
N ASP A 262 12.46 -0.14 -23.96
CA ASP A 262 13.39 0.42 -24.94
C ASP A 262 12.79 1.64 -25.67
N ASP A 263 13.61 2.29 -26.49
CA ASP A 263 13.21 3.43 -27.33
C ASP A 263 12.11 3.07 -28.35
N GLY A 264 11.89 1.78 -28.60
CA GLY A 264 10.90 1.25 -29.52
C GLY A 264 9.56 0.89 -28.85
N ASP A 265 9.35 1.29 -27.59
CA ASP A 265 8.17 0.93 -26.78
C ASP A 265 7.98 -0.59 -26.69
N ARG A 266 9.08 -1.31 -26.42
CA ARG A 266 9.06 -2.75 -26.14
C ARG A 266 9.60 -3.04 -24.76
N LEU A 267 9.02 -4.06 -24.13
CA LEU A 267 9.47 -4.55 -22.85
C LEU A 267 10.80 -5.30 -23.01
N VAL A 268 11.85 -4.79 -22.39
CA VAL A 268 13.19 -5.36 -22.41
C VAL A 268 13.58 -5.88 -21.03
N ARG A 269 14.41 -6.92 -21.01
CA ARG A 269 14.98 -7.51 -19.80
C ARG A 269 16.49 -7.36 -19.85
N ARG A 270 17.04 -6.56 -18.95
CA ARG A 270 18.47 -6.24 -18.88
C ARG A 270 19.14 -7.08 -17.80
N GLU A 271 20.16 -7.83 -18.21
CA GLU A 271 21.02 -8.56 -17.28
C GLU A 271 21.75 -7.59 -16.34
N PRO A 272 22.12 -8.03 -15.12
CA PRO A 272 22.98 -7.26 -14.24
C PRO A 272 24.30 -6.90 -14.93
N GLU A 273 24.75 -5.66 -14.74
CA GLU A 273 26.05 -5.19 -15.24
C GLU A 273 27.21 -5.71 -14.38
N ARG A 274 26.94 -5.98 -13.10
CA ARG A 274 27.91 -6.55 -12.16
C ARG A 274 27.24 -7.57 -11.24
N VAL A 275 27.97 -8.64 -10.95
CA VAL A 275 27.59 -9.71 -10.02
C VAL A 275 28.71 -9.90 -9.01
N ASP A 276 28.40 -9.79 -7.72
CA ASP A 276 29.33 -10.00 -6.60
C ASP A 276 28.68 -10.95 -5.56
N GLY A 277 28.96 -12.24 -5.68
CA GLY A 277 28.37 -13.29 -4.85
C GLY A 277 26.85 -13.44 -5.07
N ALA A 278 26.07 -12.90 -4.14
CA ALA A 278 24.59 -12.84 -4.20
C ALA A 278 24.08 -11.44 -4.58
N ASN A 279 24.97 -10.45 -4.66
CA ASN A 279 24.61 -9.08 -5.00
C ASN A 279 24.68 -8.88 -6.52
N VAL A 280 23.65 -8.24 -7.06
CA VAL A 280 23.58 -7.82 -8.46
C VAL A 280 23.44 -6.31 -8.52
N ALA A 281 24.03 -5.70 -9.55
CA ALA A 281 23.95 -4.26 -9.73
C ALA A 281 23.70 -3.90 -11.20
N TRP A 282 22.90 -2.86 -11.37
CA TRP A 282 22.78 -2.09 -12.61
C TRP A 282 23.16 -0.65 -12.32
N SER A 283 23.68 0.06 -13.31
CA SER A 283 23.99 1.47 -13.17
C SER A 283 22.74 2.26 -12.73
N GLY A 284 22.85 2.97 -11.60
CA GLY A 284 21.77 3.75 -11.01
C GLY A 284 20.61 2.92 -10.42
N VAL A 285 20.81 1.64 -10.10
CA VAL A 285 19.83 0.80 -9.38
C VAL A 285 20.52 0.14 -8.18
N LEU A 286 20.49 0.84 -7.05
CA LEU A 286 21.00 0.38 -5.76
C LEU A 286 19.85 -0.08 -4.84
N PRO A 287 20.08 -1.04 -3.93
CA PRO A 287 19.04 -1.54 -3.04
C PRO A 287 18.49 -0.45 -2.11
N LEU A 288 17.17 -0.42 -1.91
CA LEU A 288 16.52 0.45 -0.92
C LEU A 288 17.13 0.29 0.48
N ALA A 289 17.52 -0.92 0.87
CA ALA A 289 18.15 -1.18 2.17
C ALA A 289 19.44 -0.37 2.37
N LYS A 290 20.23 -0.16 1.30
CA LYS A 290 21.42 0.70 1.36
C LYS A 290 21.03 2.16 1.57
N TRP A 291 20.03 2.65 0.83
CA TRP A 291 19.53 4.02 1.01
C TRP A 291 19.02 4.25 2.43
N VAL A 292 18.26 3.29 2.99
CA VAL A 292 17.76 3.35 4.38
C VAL A 292 18.92 3.39 5.37
N HIS A 293 19.95 2.57 5.17
CA HIS A 293 21.13 2.58 6.02
C HIS A 293 21.84 3.95 6.00
N ASP A 294 22.10 4.47 4.80
CA ASP A 294 22.84 5.72 4.60
C ASP A 294 22.04 6.95 5.08
N ASN A 295 20.70 6.89 5.04
CA ASN A 295 19.79 8.01 5.38
C ASN A 295 19.05 7.83 6.72
N ARG A 296 19.46 6.85 7.55
CA ARG A 296 18.77 6.51 8.80
C ARG A 296 18.50 7.73 9.70
N ARG A 297 19.50 8.58 9.89
CA ARG A 297 19.37 9.80 10.70
C ARG A 297 18.34 10.78 10.13
N GLY A 298 18.26 10.91 8.80
CA GLY A 298 17.26 11.76 8.15
C GLY A 298 15.85 11.22 8.31
N LEU A 299 15.68 9.89 8.24
CA LEU A 299 14.41 9.22 8.51
C LEU A 299 13.97 9.39 9.96
N ASP A 300 14.88 9.27 10.93
CA ASP A 300 14.59 9.52 12.36
C ASP A 300 14.11 10.96 12.60
N LEU A 301 14.76 11.94 11.96
CA LEU A 301 14.37 13.35 12.05
C LEU A 301 13.00 13.61 11.43
N LEU A 302 12.74 13.06 10.23
CA LEU A 302 11.44 13.21 9.59
C LEU A 302 10.32 12.54 10.40
N ALA A 303 10.54 11.33 10.91
CA ALA A 303 9.58 10.66 11.79
C ALA A 303 9.23 11.53 13.00
N THR A 304 10.26 12.00 13.72
CA THR A 304 10.09 12.90 14.88
C THR A 304 9.28 14.15 14.52
N TRP A 305 9.60 14.77 13.39
CA TRP A 305 8.90 15.96 12.91
C TRP A 305 7.42 15.68 12.64
N LEU A 306 7.13 14.61 11.87
CA LEU A 306 5.77 14.18 11.55
C LEU A 306 4.98 13.86 12.83
N HIS A 307 5.56 13.15 13.80
CA HIS A 307 4.86 12.83 15.05
C HIS A 307 4.60 14.05 15.93
N SER A 308 5.53 14.99 15.97
CA SER A 308 5.39 16.20 16.79
C SER A 308 4.30 17.15 16.28
N GLU A 309 4.15 17.26 14.96
CA GLU A 309 3.27 18.25 14.33
C GLU A 309 1.95 17.65 13.81
N ALA A 310 1.94 16.38 13.39
CA ALA A 310 0.74 15.73 12.82
C ALA A 310 -0.13 15.02 13.87
N GLY A 311 0.28 15.00 15.16
CA GLY A 311 -0.44 14.29 16.22
C GLY A 311 -0.50 12.77 16.02
N VAL A 312 0.32 12.21 15.13
CA VAL A 312 0.43 10.77 14.90
C VAL A 312 1.14 10.14 16.09
N ALA A 313 0.46 9.24 16.81
CA ALA A 313 1.06 8.54 17.95
C ALA A 313 2.22 7.64 17.48
N MET A 314 3.37 7.76 18.14
CA MET A 314 4.51 6.86 17.94
C MET A 314 4.07 5.40 18.14
N PRO A 315 4.39 4.47 17.22
CA PRO A 315 4.24 3.05 17.51
C PRO A 315 5.10 2.72 18.74
N ALA A 316 4.48 2.17 19.78
CA ALA A 316 5.15 1.78 21.00
C ALA A 316 6.12 0.62 20.70
N GLY A 317 7.37 0.95 20.36
CA GLY A 317 8.47 0.00 20.23
C GLY A 317 9.26 -0.02 21.52
N THR A 318 9.16 -1.11 22.27
CA THR A 318 10.12 -1.43 23.32
C THR A 318 11.50 -1.61 22.68
N PRO A 319 12.56 -0.92 23.13
CA PRO A 319 13.90 -1.24 22.68
C PRO A 319 14.31 -2.56 23.32
N GLU A 320 14.30 -3.65 22.56
CA GLU A 320 14.99 -4.87 22.98
C GLU A 320 16.51 -4.59 22.98
N GLN A 321 17.12 -4.92 24.11
CA GLN A 321 18.55 -4.83 24.42
C GLN A 321 19.33 -5.96 23.75
#